data_AF-A0A2M7CMY4-F1
#
_entry.id   AF-A0A2M7CMY4-F1
#
_cell.length_a   1.000
_cell.length_b   1.000
_cell.length_c   1.000
_cell.angle_alpha   90.00
_cell.angle_beta   90.00
_cell.angle_gamma   90.00
#
_symmetry.space_group_name_H-M   'P 1'
#
loop_
_entity.id
_entity.type
_entity.pdbx_description
1 polymer ?
#
loop_
_entity_poly.entity_id
_entity_poly.type
_entity_poly.pdbx_seq_one_letter_code
_entity_poly.pdbx_strand_id
1 'polypeptide(L)'
;MVRCDIFGGMRAAIEILESALPQISTEKLVDYALQYKVGASIKRLGWLLEQMGESSHVIEPLRDYPVTSYYRLDPRGAPGGESYPRWRIVENIKVKRNA
;
A
#
# COMPACT_ATOMS: atom_id res chain seq x y z
N MET A 1 -9.37 -26.75 2.35
CA MET A 1 -9.18 -25.82 1.21
C MET A 1 -9.60 -24.44 1.67
N VAL A 2 -8.65 -23.59 2.07
CA VAL A 2 -8.95 -22.23 2.53
C VAL A 2 -9.42 -21.44 1.33
N ARG A 3 -10.63 -20.88 1.44
CA ARG A 3 -11.29 -20.12 0.39
C ARG A 3 -10.78 -18.66 0.47
N CYS A 4 -9.79 -18.32 -0.36
CA CYS A 4 -9.22 -16.96 -0.46
C CYS A 4 -10.20 -15.91 -1.03
N ASP A 5 -11.47 -16.27 -1.25
CA ASP A 5 -12.55 -15.43 -1.78
C ASP A 5 -13.36 -14.71 -0.69
N ILE A 6 -13.18 -15.01 0.61
CA ILE A 6 -14.03 -14.43 1.67
C ILE A 6 -13.25 -13.57 2.69
N PHE A 7 -11.94 -13.78 2.84
CA PHE A 7 -11.08 -12.96 3.71
C PHE A 7 -9.77 -12.66 2.97
N GLY A 8 -9.47 -11.40 2.65
CA GLY A 8 -8.18 -11.03 2.01
C GLY A 8 -8.25 -10.08 0.81
N GLY A 9 -9.16 -9.10 0.84
CA GLY A 9 -9.11 -7.95 -0.07
C GLY A 9 -8.06 -6.93 0.38
N MET A 10 -7.73 -5.97 -0.48
CA MET A 10 -6.80 -4.89 -0.12
C MET A 10 -7.23 -4.18 1.17
N ARG A 11 -8.53 -3.94 1.36
CA ARG A 11 -9.10 -3.35 2.60
C ARG A 11 -8.70 -4.10 3.88
N ALA A 12 -8.84 -5.42 3.89
CA ALA A 12 -8.45 -6.23 5.06
C ALA A 12 -6.94 -6.13 5.32
N ALA A 13 -6.12 -6.05 4.26
CA ALA A 13 -4.69 -5.82 4.42
C ALA A 13 -4.38 -4.44 5.02
N ILE A 14 -5.15 -3.41 4.67
CA ILE A 14 -5.04 -2.07 5.28
C ILE A 14 -5.40 -2.15 6.77
N GLU A 15 -6.55 -2.70 7.12
CA GLU A 15 -7.03 -2.82 8.50
C GLU A 15 -6.04 -3.61 9.39
N ILE A 16 -5.51 -4.72 8.87
CA ILE A 16 -4.49 -5.52 9.58
C ILE A 16 -3.21 -4.70 9.75
N LEU A 17 -2.77 -4.00 8.70
CA LEU A 17 -1.56 -3.19 8.79
C LEU A 17 -1.74 -2.04 9.78
N GLU A 18 -2.86 -1.33 9.79
CA GLU A 18 -3.17 -0.26 10.76
C GLU A 18 -3.11 -0.79 12.21
N SER A 19 -3.67 -1.97 12.46
CA SER A 19 -3.66 -2.59 13.78
C SER A 19 -2.28 -3.14 14.19
N ALA A 20 -1.50 -3.62 13.22
CA ALA A 20 -0.19 -4.22 13.45
C ALA A 20 0.96 -3.19 13.46
N LEU A 21 0.80 -2.02 12.81
CA LEU A 21 1.84 -1.00 12.65
C LEU A 21 2.54 -0.63 13.96
N PRO A 22 1.80 -0.39 15.09
CA PRO A 22 2.43 -0.05 16.37
C PRO A 22 3.29 -1.17 16.96
N GLN A 23 3.14 -2.41 16.47
CA GLN A 23 3.80 -3.62 16.99
C GLN A 23 4.94 -4.09 16.08
N ILE A 24 5.11 -3.48 14.90
CA ILE A 24 6.13 -3.87 13.92
C ILE A 24 7.08 -2.71 13.65
N SER A 25 8.32 -3.02 13.30
CA SER A 25 9.27 -2.01 12.85
C SER A 25 8.96 -1.63 11.40
N THR A 26 8.51 -0.40 11.19
CA THR A 26 8.21 0.15 9.86
C THR A 26 9.46 0.11 8.95
N GLU A 27 10.63 0.39 9.51
CA GLU A 27 11.93 0.29 8.81
C GLU A 27 12.18 -1.13 8.27
N LYS A 28 12.01 -2.16 9.11
CA LYS A 28 12.15 -3.56 8.64
C LYS A 28 11.13 -3.93 7.58
N LEU A 29 9.90 -3.41 7.68
CA LEU A 29 8.86 -3.64 6.69
C LEU A 29 9.25 -3.03 5.33
N VAL A 30 9.81 -1.83 5.34
CA VAL A 30 10.37 -1.16 4.15
C VAL A 30 11.52 -1.96 3.56
N ASP A 31 12.47 -2.40 4.39
CA ASP A 31 13.62 -3.21 3.95
C ASP A 31 13.17 -4.49 3.24
N TYR A 32 12.20 -5.21 3.83
CA TYR A 32 11.64 -6.40 3.20
C TYR A 32 10.97 -6.09 1.87
N ALA A 33 10.17 -5.03 1.79
CA ALA A 33 9.50 -4.66 0.55
C ALA A 33 10.50 -4.38 -0.58
N LEU A 34 11.60 -3.69 -0.28
CA LEU A 34 12.68 -3.42 -1.23
C LEU A 34 13.45 -4.68 -1.62
N GLN A 35 13.67 -5.60 -0.67
CA GLN A 35 14.33 -6.88 -0.93
C GLN A 35 13.55 -7.75 -1.92
N TYR A 36 12.22 -7.78 -1.82
CA TYR A 36 11.36 -8.55 -2.72
C TYR A 36 11.24 -7.93 -4.12
N LYS A 37 11.57 -6.64 -4.30
CA LYS A 37 11.61 -5.94 -5.60
C LYS A 37 10.30 -5.97 -6.40
N VAL A 38 9.17 -6.18 -5.72
CA VAL A 38 7.84 -6.17 -6.35
C VAL A 38 7.33 -4.74 -6.37
N GLY A 39 7.49 -4.05 -7.50
CA GLY A 39 7.15 -2.61 -7.64
C GLY A 39 5.72 -2.28 -7.20
N ALA A 40 4.75 -3.13 -7.53
CA ALA A 40 3.36 -2.93 -7.12
C ALA A 40 3.18 -2.97 -5.59
N SER A 41 3.88 -3.88 -4.90
CA SER A 41 3.85 -3.99 -3.43
C SER A 41 4.57 -2.82 -2.77
N ILE A 42 5.73 -2.44 -3.30
CA ILE A 42 6.54 -1.31 -2.82
C ILE A 42 5.72 -0.01 -2.86
N LYS A 43 5.04 0.26 -3.98
CA LYS A 43 4.22 1.47 -4.13
C LYS A 43 2.98 1.46 -3.25
N ARG A 44 2.32 0.31 -3.10
CA ARG A 44 1.14 0.20 -2.20
C ARG A 44 1.53 0.39 -0.75
N LEU A 45 2.64 -0.21 -0.33
CA LEU A 45 3.16 -0.05 1.02
C LEU A 45 3.51 1.42 1.29
N GLY A 46 4.22 2.07 0.38
CA GLY A 46 4.59 3.47 0.56
C GLY A 46 3.38 4.41 0.64
N TRP A 47 2.38 4.20 -0.21
CA TRP A 47 1.10 4.94 -0.11
C TRP A 47 0.43 4.71 1.25
N LEU A 48 0.38 3.46 1.73
CA LEU A 48 -0.24 3.12 3.01
C LEU A 48 0.44 3.79 4.19
N LEU A 49 1.77 3.67 4.27
CA LEU A 49 2.55 4.27 5.35
C LEU A 49 2.40 5.81 5.36
N GLU A 50 2.34 6.43 4.18
CA GLU A 50 2.05 7.87 4.07
C GLU A 50 0.65 8.22 4.61
N GLN A 51 -0.38 7.42 4.32
CA GLN A 51 -1.73 7.64 4.87
C GLN A 51 -1.79 7.44 6.39
N MET A 52 -0.95 6.56 6.92
CA MET A 52 -0.83 6.30 8.36
C MET A 52 0.02 7.34 9.10
N GLY A 53 0.55 8.35 8.40
CA GLY A 53 1.32 9.44 9.01
C GLY A 53 2.77 9.09 9.33
N GLU A 54 3.32 8.05 8.70
CA GLU A 54 4.72 7.67 8.87
C GLU A 54 5.67 8.75 8.36
N SER A 55 6.85 8.80 8.96
CA SER A 55 7.81 9.85 8.65
C SER A 55 8.36 9.72 7.22
N SER A 56 8.51 10.86 6.55
CA SER A 56 9.02 10.93 5.17
C SER A 56 10.30 10.13 4.96
N HIS A 57 11.23 10.16 5.92
CA HIS A 57 12.51 9.46 5.80
C HIS A 57 12.37 7.93 5.67
N VAL A 58 11.34 7.33 6.29
CA VAL A 58 11.08 5.88 6.23
C VAL A 58 10.50 5.49 4.86
N ILE A 59 9.63 6.35 4.32
CA ILE A 59 8.89 6.06 3.08
C ILE A 59 9.61 6.50 1.81
N GLU A 60 10.61 7.38 1.90
CA GLU A 60 11.42 7.86 0.77
C GLU A 60 12.04 6.75 -0.09
N PRO A 61 12.65 5.70 0.49
CA PRO A 61 13.17 4.58 -0.30
C PRO A 61 12.10 3.88 -1.16
N LEU A 62 10.87 3.76 -0.64
CA LEU A 62 9.75 3.17 -1.38
C LEU A 62 9.29 4.10 -2.51
N ARG A 63 9.32 5.42 -2.27
CA ARG A 63 8.93 6.45 -3.24
C ARG A 63 9.89 6.47 -4.42
N ASP A 64 11.18 6.37 -4.15
CA ASP A 64 12.22 6.53 -5.15
C ASP A 64 12.47 5.23 -5.96
N TYR A 65 11.91 4.11 -5.51
CA TYR A 65 11.96 2.85 -6.25
C TYR A 65 11.38 3.01 -7.67
N PRO A 66 12.14 2.71 -8.74
CA PRO A 66 11.71 2.97 -10.11
C PRO A 66 10.62 2.00 -10.55
N VAL A 67 9.53 2.53 -11.10
CA VAL A 67 8.47 1.74 -11.74
C VAL A 67 8.00 2.43 -13.02
N THR A 68 7.61 1.66 -14.02
CA THR A 68 7.26 2.18 -15.36
C THR A 68 5.79 2.55 -15.49
N SER A 69 4.91 1.85 -14.76
CA SER A 69 3.45 2.01 -14.85
C SER A 69 2.83 2.49 -13.52
N TYR A 70 1.55 2.84 -13.60
CA TYR A 70 0.70 3.03 -12.42
C TYR A 70 0.10 1.71 -11.97
N TYR A 71 -0.06 1.53 -10.66
CA TYR A 71 -0.69 0.36 -10.05
C TYR A 71 -2.04 0.73 -9.42
N ARG A 72 -3.03 -0.15 -9.54
CA ARG A 72 -4.26 -0.02 -8.73
C ARG A 72 -3.94 -0.33 -7.26
N LEU A 73 -4.51 0.45 -6.35
CA LEU A 73 -4.42 0.20 -4.92
C LEU A 73 -5.02 -1.16 -4.58
N ASP A 74 -6.26 -1.42 -4.98
CA ASP A 74 -6.87 -2.75 -4.96
C ASP A 74 -6.74 -3.42 -6.34
N PRO A 75 -5.96 -4.50 -6.48
CA PRO A 75 -5.86 -5.26 -7.73
C PRO A 75 -7.20 -5.80 -8.22
N ARG A 76 -8.12 -6.12 -7.30
CA ARG A 76 -9.44 -6.70 -7.59
C ARG A 76 -10.56 -5.65 -7.64
N GLY A 77 -10.26 -4.41 -7.26
CA GLY A 77 -11.21 -3.31 -7.31
C GLY A 77 -11.57 -2.94 -8.75
N ALA A 78 -12.69 -2.22 -8.91
CA ALA A 78 -13.12 -1.69 -10.19
C ALA A 78 -12.02 -0.81 -10.82
N PRO A 79 -11.91 -0.75 -12.16
CA PRO A 79 -11.03 0.21 -12.82
C PRO A 79 -11.52 1.64 -12.60
N GLY A 80 -10.60 2.60 -12.69
CA GLY A 80 -10.85 4.02 -12.38
C GLY A 80 -10.46 4.39 -10.94
N GLY A 81 -10.57 5.67 -10.60
CA GLY A 81 -10.16 6.18 -9.27
C GLY A 81 -9.27 7.42 -9.36
N GLU A 82 -8.93 7.98 -8.20
CA GLU A 82 -8.01 9.12 -8.12
C GLU A 82 -6.56 8.65 -8.33
N SER A 83 -5.81 9.41 -9.12
CA SER A 83 -4.39 9.13 -9.35
C SER A 83 -3.56 9.81 -8.27
N TYR A 84 -2.63 9.06 -7.69
CA TYR A 84 -1.60 9.51 -6.76
C TYR A 84 -0.23 9.42 -7.44
N PRO A 85 0.21 10.46 -8.17
CA PRO A 85 1.44 10.42 -8.98
C PRO A 85 2.69 10.15 -8.16
N ARG A 86 2.75 10.66 -6.93
CA ARG A 86 3.86 10.45 -5.98
C ARG A 86 4.19 8.96 -5.81
N TRP A 87 3.17 8.12 -5.78
CA TRP A 87 3.30 6.68 -5.60
C TRP A 87 3.05 5.88 -6.87
N ARG A 88 2.69 6.55 -7.97
CA ARG A 88 2.19 5.90 -9.19
C ARG A 88 1.06 4.91 -8.85
N ILE A 89 0.13 5.34 -8.02
CA ILE A 89 -1.04 4.55 -7.61
C ILE A 89 -2.33 5.17 -8.14
N VAL A 90 -3.29 4.31 -8.47
CA VAL A 90 -4.68 4.69 -8.67
C VAL A 90 -5.47 4.18 -7.46
N GLU A 91 -5.98 5.09 -6.64
CA GLU A 91 -6.87 4.78 -5.52
C GLU A 91 -8.25 4.43 -6.08
N ASN A 92 -8.46 3.14 -6.27
CA ASN A 92 -9.72 2.58 -6.77
C ASN A 92 -10.58 1.97 -5.66
N ILE A 93 -10.28 2.33 -4.41
CA ILE A 93 -11.03 1.93 -3.22
C ILE A 93 -11.83 3.16 -2.77
N LYS A 94 -13.15 3.04 -2.66
CA LYS A 94 -13.96 4.07 -1.99
C LYS A 94 -13.71 4.00 -0.48
N VAL A 95 -12.62 4.57 0.02
CA VAL A 95 -12.50 4.82 1.46
C VAL A 95 -13.54 5.90 1.77
N LYS A 96 -14.60 5.57 2.51
CA LYS A 96 -15.49 6.61 3.04
C LYS A 96 -14.63 7.44 3.99
N ARG A 97 -14.17 8.60 3.52
CA ARG A 97 -13.62 9.63 4.40
C ARG A 97 -14.78 10.11 5.27
N ASN A 98 -14.85 9.63 6.51
CA ASN A 98 -15.66 10.32 7.49
C ASN A 98 -15.00 11.68 7.69
N ALA A 99 -15.73 12.72 7.29
CA ALA A 99 -15.41 14.11 7.58
C ALA A 99 -15.49 14.39 9.08
#